data_AF-A0AAD8LMN3-F1
#
_entry.id   AF-A0AAD8LMN3-F1
#
_cell.length_a   1.000
_cell.length_b   1.000
_cell.length_c   1.000
_cell.angle_alpha   90.00
_cell.angle_beta   90.00
_cell.angle_gamma   90.00
#
_symmetry.space_group_name_H-M   'P 1'
#
loop_
_entity.id
_entity.type
_entity.pdbx_description
1 polymer ?
#
loop_
_entity_poly.entity_id
_entity_poly.type
_entity_poly.pdbx_seq_one_letter_code
_entity_poly.pdbx_strand_id
1 'polypeptide(L)'
;MSASLGPRGPRPPTAPLMEDLPDLSHLTEEERSIIMAVMVRQKQEEDKEEAMLKRLHQQFESYKEQVQQIGEDARRYQGDHKDDAPTCGICRKTKFADGCGHLCSYCQTKFCARCGGRVSLRSNNEDKVVRIFY
;
A
#
# COMPACT_ATOMS: atom_id res chain seq x y z
N MET A 1 29.93 22.35 6.26
CA MET A 1 28.47 22.33 6.49
C MET A 1 27.80 23.11 5.37
N SER A 2 26.76 22.71 4.64
CA SER A 2 26.06 21.45 4.37
C SER A 2 25.27 21.77 3.10
N ALA A 3 25.45 21.03 1.99
CA ALA A 3 24.64 21.19 0.79
C ALA A 3 23.75 19.97 0.64
N SER A 4 22.45 20.19 0.83
CA SER A 4 21.38 19.20 0.78
C SER A 4 21.21 18.64 -0.64
N LEU A 5 21.51 17.35 -0.82
CA LEU A 5 21.12 16.60 -2.01
C LEU A 5 19.67 16.13 -1.81
N GLY A 6 18.74 16.78 -2.51
CA GLY A 6 17.34 16.37 -2.55
C GLY A 6 17.15 15.01 -3.26
N PRO A 7 15.99 14.35 -3.07
CA PRO A 7 15.73 13.04 -3.66
C PRO A 7 15.68 13.15 -5.18
N ARG A 8 16.50 12.36 -5.87
CA ARG A 8 16.41 12.20 -7.33
C ARG A 8 15.06 11.58 -7.67
N GLY A 9 14.23 12.33 -8.39
CA GLY A 9 12.97 11.83 -8.93
C GLY A 9 13.17 10.66 -9.91
N PRO A 10 12.11 9.91 -10.23
CA PRO A 10 12.19 8.75 -11.11
C PRO A 10 12.75 9.14 -12.48
N ARG A 11 13.79 8.43 -12.91
CA ARG A 11 14.38 8.55 -14.25
C ARG A 11 13.30 8.23 -15.29
N PRO A 12 13.15 9.02 -16.38
CA PRO A 12 12.17 8.73 -17.40
C PRO A 12 12.43 7.36 -18.05
N PRO A 13 11.37 6.67 -18.53
CA PRO A 13 11.52 5.41 -19.25
C PRO A 13 12.40 5.69 -20.46
N THR A 14 13.48 4.91 -20.56
CA THR A 14 14.32 4.94 -21.75
C THR A 14 13.44 4.38 -22.86
N ALA A 15 13.12 5.20 -23.86
CA ALA A 15 12.40 4.75 -25.04
C ALA A 15 13.14 3.53 -25.63
N PRO A 16 12.45 2.57 -26.26
CA PRO A 16 13.13 1.48 -26.93
C PRO A 16 13.97 2.11 -28.03
N LEU A 17 15.27 2.11 -27.81
CA LEU A 17 16.25 2.34 -28.84
C LEU A 17 16.21 1.08 -29.71
N MET A 18 15.18 0.97 -30.54
CA MET A 18 15.24 0.14 -31.75
C MET A 18 16.26 0.80 -32.68
N GLU A 19 17.52 0.66 -32.27
CA GLU A 19 18.69 1.01 -33.04
C GLU A 19 18.68 0.10 -34.27
N ASP A 20 18.57 0.77 -35.41
CA ASP A 20 18.79 0.25 -36.75
C ASP A 20 19.91 -0.79 -36.72
N LEU A 21 19.60 -1.99 -37.22
CA LEU A 21 20.49 -3.14 -37.19
C LEU A 21 21.91 -2.71 -37.61
N PRO A 22 22.95 -2.89 -36.78
CA PRO A 22 24.27 -2.36 -37.09
C PRO A 22 24.74 -2.91 -38.44
N ASP A 23 25.17 -2.04 -39.35
CA ASP A 23 25.60 -2.46 -40.68
C ASP A 23 26.83 -3.37 -40.59
N LEU A 24 26.67 -4.61 -41.05
CA LEU A 24 27.69 -5.65 -41.02
C LEU A 24 28.37 -5.86 -42.38
N SER A 25 28.18 -4.93 -43.34
CA SER A 25 28.73 -5.02 -44.70
C SER A 25 30.27 -5.03 -44.75
N HIS A 26 30.95 -4.64 -43.68
CA HIS A 26 32.42 -4.57 -43.58
C HIS A 26 33.07 -5.89 -43.07
N LEU A 27 32.28 -6.88 -42.65
CA LEU A 27 32.79 -8.08 -41.99
C LEU A 27 32.84 -9.26 -42.96
N THR A 28 33.76 -10.21 -42.71
CA THR A 28 33.72 -11.47 -43.45
C THR A 28 32.46 -12.26 -43.09
N GLU A 29 32.05 -13.19 -43.95
CA GLU A 29 30.80 -13.96 -43.76
C GLU A 29 30.83 -14.75 -42.44
N GLU A 30 32.00 -15.21 -42.03
CA GLU A 30 32.23 -15.90 -40.76
C GLU A 30 32.04 -14.97 -39.55
N GLU A 31 32.63 -13.77 -39.58
CA GLU A 31 32.49 -12.78 -38.51
C GLU A 31 31.04 -12.29 -38.39
N ARG A 32 30.37 -12.08 -39.53
CA ARG A 32 28.95 -11.70 -39.59
C ARG A 32 28.05 -12.79 -38.97
N SER A 33 28.33 -14.06 -39.27
CA SER A 33 27.59 -15.21 -38.73
C SER A 33 27.70 -15.29 -37.19
N ILE A 34 28.90 -15.08 -36.65
CA ILE A 34 29.14 -15.08 -35.20
C ILE A 34 28.36 -13.95 -34.52
N ILE A 35 28.37 -12.74 -35.09
CA ILE A 35 27.65 -11.58 -34.55
C ILE A 35 26.13 -11.84 -34.55
N MET A 36 25.57 -12.35 -35.66
CA MET A 36 24.14 -12.68 -35.72
C MET A 36 23.74 -13.73 -34.67
N ALA A 37 24.58 -14.75 -34.42
CA ALA A 37 24.32 -15.76 -33.40
C ALA A 37 24.35 -15.20 -31.97
N VAL A 38 25.18 -14.18 -31.69
CA VAL A 38 25.17 -13.46 -30.40
C VAL A 38 23.88 -12.65 -30.26
N MET A 39 23.48 -11.91 -31.30
CA MET A 39 22.26 -11.08 -31.28
C MET A 39 20.99 -11.92 -31.07
N VAL A 40 20.91 -13.10 -31.69
CA VAL A 40 19.79 -14.03 -31.47
C VAL A 40 19.74 -14.51 -30.01
N ARG A 41 20.89 -14.81 -29.40
CA ARG A 41 20.93 -15.23 -28.00
C ARG A 41 20.53 -14.10 -27.06
N GLN A 42 21.01 -12.88 -27.31
CA GLN A 42 20.59 -11.70 -26.53
C GLN A 42 19.09 -11.48 -26.63
N LYS A 43 18.53 -11.49 -27.85
CA LYS A 43 17.09 -11.36 -28.05
C LYS A 43 16.31 -12.45 -27.32
N GLN A 44 16.79 -13.69 -27.33
CA GLN A 44 16.15 -14.77 -26.57
C GLN A 44 16.22 -14.57 -25.05
N GLU A 45 17.27 -13.95 -24.53
CA GLU A 45 17.38 -13.61 -23.10
C GLU A 45 16.43 -12.46 -22.74
N GLU A 46 16.36 -11.42 -23.57
CA GLU A 46 15.41 -10.31 -23.42
C GLU A 46 13.96 -10.79 -23.48
N ASP A 47 13.60 -11.64 -24.45
CA ASP A 47 12.25 -12.20 -24.57
C ASP A 47 11.87 -13.04 -23.32
N LYS A 48 12.83 -13.76 -22.74
CA LYS A 48 12.63 -14.52 -21.49
C LYS A 48 12.42 -13.61 -20.29
N GLU A 49 13.21 -12.53 -20.18
CA GLU A 49 13.07 -11.54 -19.13
C GLU A 49 11.74 -10.80 -19.24
N GLU A 50 11.33 -10.39 -20.44
CA GLU A 50 10.04 -9.75 -20.69
C GLU A 50 8.88 -10.70 -20.32
N ALA A 51 8.98 -11.99 -20.67
CA ALA A 51 7.98 -12.99 -20.29
C ALA A 51 7.92 -13.25 -18.77
N MET A 52 9.04 -13.14 -18.05
CA MET A 52 9.06 -13.22 -16.59
C MET A 52 8.40 -11.99 -15.97
N LEU A 53 8.77 -10.79 -16.44
CA LEU A 53 8.19 -9.53 -15.98
C LEU A 53 6.67 -9.49 -16.19
N LYS A 54 6.18 -9.91 -17.37
CA LYS A 54 4.74 -9.99 -17.65
C LYS A 54 4.01 -10.92 -16.68
N ARG A 55 4.58 -12.09 -16.39
CA ARG A 55 4.02 -13.04 -15.42
C ARG A 55 3.96 -12.44 -14.02
N LEU A 56 5.02 -11.77 -13.57
CA LEU A 56 5.07 -11.17 -12.24
C LEU A 56 4.06 -10.02 -12.10
N HIS A 57 3.93 -9.17 -13.12
CA HIS A 57 2.89 -8.11 -13.14
C HIS A 57 1.49 -8.71 -13.05
N GLN A 58 1.20 -9.78 -13.79
CA GLN A 58 -0.10 -10.44 -13.74
C GLN A 58 -0.38 -11.05 -12.36
N GLN A 59 0.63 -11.67 -11.73
CA GLN A 59 0.50 -12.16 -10.36
C GLN A 59 0.22 -11.03 -9.37
N PHE A 60 0.87 -9.88 -9.53
CA PHE A 60 0.68 -8.73 -8.65
C PHE A 60 -0.72 -8.12 -8.79
N GLU A 61 -1.21 -7.92 -10.02
CA GLU A 61 -2.57 -7.41 -10.24
C GLU A 61 -3.62 -8.39 -9.69
N SER A 62 -3.47 -9.70 -9.94
CA SER A 62 -4.38 -10.70 -9.36
C SER A 62 -4.35 -10.70 -7.83
N TYR A 63 -3.16 -10.59 -7.22
CA TYR A 63 -3.03 -10.51 -5.77
C TYR A 63 -3.66 -9.23 -5.20
N LYS A 64 -3.48 -8.10 -5.87
CA LYS A 64 -4.10 -6.83 -5.50
C LYS A 64 -5.62 -6.90 -5.56
N GLU A 65 -6.19 -7.50 -6.61
CA GLU A 65 -7.63 -7.78 -6.70
C GLU A 65 -8.09 -8.69 -5.56
N GLN A 66 -7.35 -9.75 -5.26
CA GLN A 66 -7.68 -10.66 -4.15
C GLN A 66 -7.70 -9.93 -2.80
N VAL A 67 -6.71 -9.07 -2.53
CA VAL A 67 -6.67 -8.27 -1.30
C VAL A 67 -7.84 -7.29 -1.23
N GLN A 68 -8.19 -6.66 -2.34
CA GLN A 68 -9.36 -5.78 -2.42
C GLN A 68 -10.66 -6.55 -2.12
N GLN A 69 -10.84 -7.71 -2.74
CA GLN A 69 -11.99 -8.58 -2.52
C GLN A 69 -12.10 -9.01 -1.05
N ILE A 70 -10.99 -9.40 -0.41
CA ILE A 70 -10.99 -9.73 1.02
C ILE A 70 -11.42 -8.54 1.88
N GLY A 71 -10.97 -7.32 1.54
CA GLY A 71 -11.38 -6.10 2.22
C GLY A 71 -12.87 -5.79 2.06
N GLU A 72 -13.42 -6.01 0.86
CA GLU A 72 -14.85 -5.87 0.59
C GLU A 72 -15.69 -6.94 1.29
N ASP A 73 -15.25 -8.19 1.29
CA ASP A 73 -15.95 -9.29 1.97
C ASP A 73 -15.95 -9.07 3.48
N ALA A 74 -14.84 -8.60 4.06
CA ALA A 74 -14.81 -8.18 5.46
C ALA A 74 -15.79 -7.04 5.76
N ARG A 75 -15.99 -6.11 4.82
CA ARG A 75 -17.00 -5.05 4.92
C ARG A 75 -18.42 -5.56 4.74
N ARG A 76 -18.67 -6.49 3.82
CA ARG A 76 -19.98 -7.12 3.61
C ARG A 76 -20.39 -7.98 4.81
N TYR A 77 -19.46 -8.74 5.38
CA TYR A 77 -19.71 -9.51 6.61
C TYR A 77 -19.99 -8.61 7.83
N GLN A 78 -19.42 -7.39 7.86
CA GLN A 78 -19.79 -6.36 8.84
C GLN A 78 -21.11 -5.64 8.50
N GLY A 79 -21.43 -5.46 7.22
CA GLY A 79 -22.60 -4.74 6.73
C GLY A 79 -23.91 -5.55 6.75
N ASP A 80 -23.84 -6.88 6.77
CA ASP A 80 -25.02 -7.75 6.93
C ASP A 80 -25.54 -7.76 8.38
N HIS A 81 -24.69 -7.37 9.34
CA HIS A 81 -25.11 -7.04 10.70
C HIS A 81 -25.57 -5.57 10.75
N LYS A 82 -26.77 -5.32 10.23
CA LYS A 82 -27.57 -4.12 10.51
C LYS A 82 -27.62 -3.85 12.01
N ASP A 83 -26.71 -3.01 12.46
CA ASP A 83 -26.80 -2.21 13.66
C ASP A 83 -25.90 -1.01 13.37
N ASP A 84 -26.46 0.09 12.85
CA ASP A 84 -25.82 1.41 12.76
C ASP A 84 -25.34 1.95 14.13
N ALA A 85 -25.50 1.15 15.19
CA ALA A 85 -24.97 1.37 16.52
C ALA A 85 -23.44 1.50 16.48
N PRO A 86 -22.88 2.68 16.81
CA PRO A 86 -21.43 2.87 16.81
C PRO A 86 -20.76 1.90 17.78
N THR A 87 -19.63 1.31 17.40
CA THR A 87 -18.84 0.43 18.27
C THR A 87 -17.72 1.20 18.99
N CYS A 88 -17.25 0.65 20.11
CA CYS A 88 -16.13 1.19 20.86
C CYS A 88 -14.86 1.22 20.00
N GLY A 89 -14.26 2.40 19.80
CA GLY A 89 -13.06 2.59 18.98
C GLY A 89 -11.80 1.90 19.51
N ILE A 90 -11.81 1.46 20.77
CA ILE A 90 -10.71 0.75 21.41
C ILE A 90 -10.82 -0.77 21.21
N CYS A 91 -11.84 -1.42 21.80
CA CYS A 91 -11.98 -2.87 21.71
C CYS A 91 -12.73 -3.40 20.48
N ARG A 92 -13.44 -2.53 19.74
CA ARG A 92 -14.34 -2.87 18.61
C ARG A 92 -15.37 -3.98 18.90
N LYS A 93 -15.58 -4.33 20.16
CA LYS A 93 -16.45 -5.42 20.62
C LYS A 93 -17.76 -4.90 21.19
N THR A 94 -17.70 -3.81 21.93
CA THR A 94 -18.90 -3.21 22.52
C THR A 94 -19.61 -2.34 21.49
N LYS A 95 -20.84 -2.70 21.12
CA LYS A 95 -21.80 -1.83 20.41
C LYS A 95 -22.42 -0.85 21.40
N PHE A 96 -22.58 0.42 21.03
CA PHE A 96 -23.26 1.42 21.83
C PHE A 96 -24.72 1.55 21.43
N ALA A 97 -25.64 1.54 22.40
CA ALA A 97 -26.96 2.10 22.16
C ALA A 97 -26.89 3.63 22.00
N ASP A 98 -27.97 4.25 21.52
CA ASP A 98 -28.07 5.70 21.38
C ASP A 98 -27.77 6.42 22.70
N GLY A 99 -26.92 7.46 22.64
CA GLY A 99 -26.48 8.21 23.82
C GLY A 99 -25.50 7.47 24.75
N CYS A 100 -25.17 6.20 24.51
CA CYS A 100 -24.23 5.44 25.35
C CYS A 100 -22.78 5.62 24.90
N GLY A 101 -21.82 5.40 25.82
CA GLY A 101 -20.38 5.50 25.58
C GLY A 101 -19.78 6.84 26.01
N HIS A 102 -18.45 6.91 26.01
CA HIS A 102 -17.71 8.09 26.46
C HIS A 102 -16.78 8.59 25.37
N LEU A 103 -16.73 9.91 25.15
CA LEU A 103 -15.76 10.53 24.25
C LEU A 103 -14.50 10.87 25.03
N CYS A 104 -13.34 10.51 24.46
CA CYS A 104 -12.05 10.93 24.97
C CYS A 104 -11.92 12.46 24.92
N SER A 105 -11.51 13.08 26.03
CA SER A 105 -11.32 14.52 26.11
C SER A 105 -10.21 15.05 25.20
N TYR A 106 -9.28 14.20 24.74
CA TYR A 106 -8.17 14.60 23.88
C TYR A 106 -8.46 14.42 22.39
N CYS A 107 -8.89 13.21 21.98
CA CYS A 107 -9.02 12.85 20.57
C CYS A 107 -10.47 12.57 20.13
N GLN A 108 -11.45 12.78 21.01
CA GLN A 108 -12.88 12.54 20.77
C GLN A 108 -13.25 11.09 20.38
N THR A 109 -12.33 10.12 20.46
CA THR A 109 -12.63 8.71 20.22
C THR A 109 -13.65 8.19 21.23
N LYS A 110 -14.69 7.51 20.73
CA LYS A 110 -15.76 6.94 21.55
C LYS A 110 -15.34 5.58 22.12
N PHE A 111 -15.37 5.42 23.44
CA PHE A 111 -14.93 4.21 24.15
C PHE A 111 -15.98 3.71 25.16
N CYS A 112 -15.97 2.40 25.46
CA CYS A 112 -16.88 1.80 26.44
C CYS A 112 -16.32 1.87 27.86
N ALA A 113 -17.17 1.68 28.87
CA ALA A 113 -16.77 1.78 30.28
C ALA A 113 -15.65 0.82 30.71
N ARG A 114 -15.32 -0.20 29.90
CA ARG A 114 -14.20 -1.13 30.15
C ARG A 114 -12.88 -0.68 29.51
N CYS A 115 -12.94 0.19 28.51
CA CYS A 115 -11.77 0.65 27.76
C CYS A 115 -11.26 2.01 28.26
N GLY A 116 -11.79 2.53 29.37
CA GLY A 116 -11.39 3.83 29.86
C GLY A 116 -12.05 4.22 31.18
N GLY A 117 -11.79 5.44 31.62
CA GLY A 117 -12.19 5.93 32.92
C GLY A 117 -12.42 7.44 32.96
N ARG A 118 -12.95 7.87 34.11
CA ARG A 118 -13.16 9.28 34.46
C ARG A 118 -12.05 9.71 35.41
N VAL A 119 -11.32 10.74 35.04
CA VAL A 119 -10.33 11.41 35.90
C VAL A 119 -10.91 12.74 36.33
N SER A 120 -11.02 12.95 37.64
CA SER A 120 -11.44 14.24 38.22
C SER A 120 -10.20 15.04 38.58
N LEU A 121 -10.05 16.20 37.96
CA LEU A 121 -9.01 17.16 38.28
C LEU A 121 -9.60 18.19 39.24
N ARG A 122 -9.08 18.22 40.47
CA ARG A 122 -9.41 19.26 41.44
C ARG A 122 -8.44 20.42 41.27
N SER A 123 -8.97 21.57 40.84
CA SER A 123 -8.28 22.85 40.84
C SER A 123 -9.04 23.79 41.76
N ASN A 124 -8.34 24.73 42.41
CA ASN A 124 -8.82 25.51 43.56
C ASN A 124 -10.12 26.33 43.33
N ASN A 125 -10.68 26.36 42.11
CA ASN A 125 -11.93 27.05 41.79
C ASN A 125 -12.88 26.28 40.83
N GLU A 126 -12.52 25.10 40.29
CA GLU A 126 -13.41 24.33 39.40
C GLU A 126 -13.10 22.82 39.43
N ASP A 127 -14.14 21.99 39.54
CA ASP A 127 -14.06 20.54 39.35
C ASP A 127 -14.12 20.20 37.85
N LYS A 128 -12.97 19.83 37.26
CA LYS A 128 -12.90 19.41 35.85
C LYS A 128 -12.90 17.90 35.73
N VAL A 129 -13.69 17.39 34.80
CA VAL A 129 -13.83 15.97 34.55
C VAL A 129 -13.28 15.65 33.18
N VAL A 130 -12.22 14.86 33.14
CA VAL A 130 -11.57 14.41 31.90
C VAL A 130 -11.87 12.93 31.71
N ARG A 131 -12.23 12.55 30.49
CA ARG A 131 -12.47 11.15 30.12
C ARG A 131 -11.32 10.66 29.25
N ILE A 132 -10.68 9.57 29.65
CA ILE A 132 -9.52 8.99 28.97
C ILE A 132 -9.72 7.48 28.80
N PHE A 133 -9.12 6.92 27.76
CA PHE A 133 -9.07 5.47 27.56
C PHE A 133 -7.77 4.90 28.14
N TYR A 134 -7.77 3.59 28.42
CA TYR A 134 -6.61 2.83 28.89
C TYR A 134 -6.16 1.84 27.80
#